data_AF-B7FFE6-F1
#
_entry.id   AF-B7FFE6-F1
#
_cell.length_a   1.000
_cell.length_b   1.000
_cell.length_c   1.000
_cell.angle_alpha   90.00
_cell.angle_beta   90.00
_cell.angle_gamma   90.00
#
_symmetry.space_group_name_H-M   'P 1'
#
loop_
_entity.id
_entity.type
_entity.pdbx_description
1 polymer ?
#
loop_
_entity_poly.entity_id
_entity_poly.type
_entity_poly.pdbx_seq_one_letter_code
_entity_poly.pdbx_strand_id
1 'polypeptide(L)'
;MTRVTHSFGDTMMMHKDVVSADVIFASLRFPTYQIGSNNKIMDDPKVLSMKEVVARETAQLLEQQKRLSVRDLASKFEKGLAAAAKLSEEAKLREAASLEKHVLLKKLRDGLESLKGRVTGRNKDDVHEAISLVEALAVQLTHREGELVQEKAEVKKLTNFLKQASEDAKKLVYEERAFARFEIDNARAAVQRVE
;
A
#
# COMPACT_ATOMS: atom_id res chain seq x y z
N MET A 1 -61.70 -9.08 48.88
CA MET A 1 -61.87 -10.04 47.76
C MET A 1 -62.69 -9.30 46.71
N THR A 2 -62.24 -9.02 45.49
CA THR A 2 -61.56 -9.91 44.53
C THR A 2 -60.72 -9.06 43.55
N ARG A 3 -59.52 -9.54 43.21
CA ARG A 3 -58.60 -9.02 42.19
C ARG A 3 -59.17 -9.35 40.80
N VAL A 4 -59.09 -8.43 39.84
CA VAL A 4 -59.12 -8.76 38.40
C VAL A 4 -57.99 -8.00 37.73
N THR A 5 -56.94 -8.74 37.38
CA THR A 5 -55.85 -8.32 36.49
C THR A 5 -56.32 -8.52 35.05
N HIS A 6 -56.25 -7.48 34.22
CA HIS A 6 -56.29 -7.67 32.76
C HIS A 6 -54.96 -7.20 32.17
N SER A 7 -54.14 -8.17 31.79
CA SER A 7 -52.97 -8.01 30.94
C SER A 7 -53.42 -7.89 29.49
N PHE A 8 -52.97 -6.86 28.79
CA PHE A 8 -52.78 -6.91 27.34
C PHE A 8 -51.30 -6.63 27.08
N GLY A 9 -50.57 -7.72 26.86
CA GLY A 9 -49.34 -7.68 26.11
C GLY A 9 -49.73 -7.55 24.64
N ASP A 10 -49.30 -6.47 24.00
CA ASP A 10 -49.24 -6.41 22.56
C ASP A 10 -47.77 -6.16 22.19
N THR A 11 -47.14 -7.23 21.71
CA THR A 11 -45.79 -7.22 21.17
C THR A 11 -45.80 -6.44 19.87
N MET A 12 -45.63 -5.12 19.94
CA MET A 12 -45.10 -4.37 18.81
C MET A 12 -43.65 -4.81 18.61
N MET A 13 -43.46 -5.73 17.68
CA MET A 13 -42.17 -6.08 17.10
C MET A 13 -41.65 -4.83 16.37
N MET A 14 -40.95 -3.97 17.10
CA MET A 14 -40.24 -2.83 16.55
C MET A 14 -39.19 -3.37 15.56
N HIS A 15 -39.49 -3.28 14.27
CA HIS A 15 -38.46 -3.34 13.24
C HIS A 15 -37.46 -2.22 13.54
N LYS A 16 -36.28 -2.60 14.03
CA LYS A 16 -35.14 -1.70 14.14
C LYS A 16 -34.61 -1.48 12.73
N ASP A 17 -35.05 -0.39 12.11
CA ASP A 17 -34.36 0.15 10.96
C ASP A 17 -32.91 0.41 11.36
N VAL A 18 -31.99 -0.28 10.70
CA VAL A 18 -30.55 -0.10 10.89
C VAL A 18 -30.19 1.23 10.24
N VAL A 19 -30.09 2.26 11.08
CA VAL A 19 -29.59 3.57 10.71
C VAL A 19 -28.13 3.42 10.24
N SER A 20 -27.81 4.08 9.13
CA SER A 20 -26.52 4.10 8.43
C SER A 20 -25.31 4.05 9.37
N ALA A 21 -24.36 3.15 9.08
CA ALA A 21 -23.16 2.87 9.88
C ALA A 21 -22.22 4.08 10.06
N ASP A 22 -22.42 5.15 9.30
CA ASP A 22 -21.60 6.37 9.34
C ASP A 22 -22.01 7.36 10.44
N VAL A 23 -23.13 7.13 11.14
CA VAL A 23 -23.53 7.93 12.31
C VAL A 23 -23.35 7.10 13.58
N ILE A 24 -22.19 7.24 14.21
CA ILE A 24 -21.92 6.65 15.53
C ILE A 24 -22.57 7.57 16.57
N PHE A 25 -23.81 7.28 16.95
CA PHE A 25 -24.37 7.82 18.19
C PHE A 25 -23.58 7.22 19.37
N ALA A 26 -23.17 8.06 20.32
CA ALA A 26 -22.46 7.59 21.52
C ALA A 26 -23.27 6.55 22.34
N SER A 27 -24.59 6.50 22.13
CA SER A 27 -25.50 5.51 22.71
C SER A 27 -26.67 5.26 21.75
N LEU A 28 -27.03 4.00 21.53
CA LEU A 28 -28.26 3.57 20.83
C LEU A 28 -29.52 3.68 21.71
N ARG A 29 -29.42 4.36 22.85
CA ARG A 29 -30.46 4.49 23.86
C ARG A 29 -30.57 5.96 24.26
N PHE A 30 -31.80 6.44 24.39
CA PHE A 30 -32.08 7.78 24.91
C PHE A 30 -31.41 7.98 26.28
N PRO A 31 -30.84 9.17 26.55
CA PRO A 31 -30.22 9.46 27.85
C PRO A 31 -31.24 9.24 28.96
N THR A 32 -30.91 8.38 29.92
CA THR A 32 -31.70 8.22 31.15
C THR A 32 -31.37 9.39 32.07
N TYR A 33 -32.12 10.48 31.93
CA TYR A 33 -32.09 11.58 32.89
C TYR A 33 -32.82 11.16 34.17
N GLN A 34 -32.16 11.30 35.32
CA GLN A 34 -32.83 11.21 36.62
C GLN A 34 -33.26 12.62 37.04
N ILE A 35 -34.56 12.79 37.26
CA ILE A 35 -35.12 14.04 37.78
C ILE A 35 -34.96 14.01 39.30
N GLY A 36 -34.08 14.87 39.82
CA GLY A 36 -33.87 14.99 41.26
C GLY A 36 -35.07 15.62 41.97
N SER A 37 -35.08 15.57 43.30
CA SER A 37 -36.17 15.99 44.20
C SER A 37 -36.69 17.44 44.02
N ASN A 38 -36.02 18.25 43.19
CA ASN A 38 -36.33 19.64 42.91
C ASN A 38 -36.68 19.89 41.42
N ASN A 39 -37.10 18.85 40.68
CA ASN A 39 -37.36 18.91 39.22
C ASN A 39 -36.15 19.36 38.38
N LYS A 40 -34.93 19.23 38.90
CA LYS A 40 -33.70 19.49 38.14
C LYS A 40 -33.18 18.17 37.57
N ILE A 41 -32.89 18.16 36.27
CA ILE A 41 -32.17 17.06 35.62
C ILE A 41 -30.78 17.01 36.24
N MET A 42 -30.43 15.89 36.88
CA MET A 42 -29.06 15.63 37.30
C MET A 42 -28.33 14.93 36.16
N ASP A 43 -27.38 15.63 35.54
CA ASP A 43 -26.44 15.04 34.58
C ASP A 43 -25.23 14.47 35.33
N ASP A 44 -24.96 13.16 35.18
CA ASP A 44 -23.62 12.59 34.87
C ASP A 44 -23.64 11.03 34.79
N PRO A 45 -22.63 10.35 34.18
CA PRO A 45 -21.38 10.89 33.65
C PRO A 45 -20.97 10.51 32.23
N LYS A 46 -20.09 11.36 31.68
CA LYS A 46 -19.21 11.18 30.50
C LYS A 46 -19.64 11.89 29.21
N VAL A 47 -20.11 13.13 29.34
CA VAL A 47 -20.04 14.07 28.22
C VAL A 47 -18.60 14.56 28.15
N LEU A 48 -17.86 14.19 27.10
CA LEU A 48 -16.52 14.72 26.84
C LEU A 48 -16.58 16.25 26.91
N SER A 49 -15.63 16.87 27.61
CA SER A 49 -15.65 18.34 27.72
C SER A 49 -15.50 18.97 26.33
N MET A 50 -16.08 20.14 26.10
CA MET A 50 -16.01 20.84 24.80
C MET A 50 -14.55 20.96 24.30
N LYS A 51 -13.59 21.14 25.21
CA LYS A 51 -12.16 21.17 24.88
C LYS A 51 -11.63 19.84 24.34
N GLU A 52 -12.11 18.72 24.87
CA GLU A 52 -11.73 17.38 24.40
C GLU A 52 -12.36 17.04 23.04
N VAL A 53 -13.60 17.49 22.79
CA VAL A 53 -14.27 17.37 21.48
C VAL A 53 -13.51 18.15 20.43
N VAL A 54 -13.20 19.43 20.70
CA VAL A 54 -12.42 20.27 19.79
C VAL A 54 -11.02 19.70 19.56
N ALA A 55 -10.36 19.18 20.60
CA ALA A 55 -9.05 18.55 20.45
C ALA A 55 -9.11 17.29 19.56
N ARG A 56 -10.15 16.47 19.71
CA ARG A 56 -10.37 15.29 18.85
C ARG A 56 -10.64 15.67 17.39
N GLU A 57 -11.53 16.63 17.15
CA GLU A 57 -11.81 17.11 15.79
C GLU A 57 -10.57 17.73 15.15
N THR A 58 -9.83 18.55 15.88
CA THR A 58 -8.60 19.18 15.39
C THR A 58 -7.55 18.13 15.02
N ALA A 59 -7.41 17.07 15.84
CA ALA A 59 -6.54 15.95 15.53
C ALA A 59 -7.00 15.18 14.28
N GLN A 60 -8.31 14.94 14.13
CA GLN A 60 -8.88 14.30 12.93
C GLN A 60 -8.66 15.13 11.66
N LEU A 61 -8.86 16.46 11.71
CA LEU A 61 -8.63 17.35 10.58
C LEU A 61 -7.15 17.42 10.19
N LEU A 62 -6.24 17.45 11.17
CA LEU A 62 -4.80 17.36 10.93
C LEU A 62 -4.41 16.00 10.33
N GLU A 63 -5.05 14.92 10.76
CA GLU A 63 -4.84 13.59 10.19
C GLU A 63 -5.35 13.53 8.74
N GLN A 64 -6.53 14.09 8.46
CA GLN A 64 -7.06 14.20 7.11
C GLN A 64 -6.18 15.05 6.19
N GLN A 65 -5.60 16.14 6.70
CA GLN A 65 -4.64 16.95 5.95
C GLN A 65 -3.35 16.19 5.60
N LYS A 66 -2.93 15.25 6.47
CA LYS A 66 -1.77 14.38 6.21
C LYS A 66 -2.08 13.23 5.26
N ARG A 67 -3.35 12.86 5.08
CA ARG A 67 -3.75 11.87 4.07
C ARG A 67 -3.52 12.46 2.69
N LEU A 68 -2.70 11.80 1.88
CA LEU A 68 -2.48 12.21 0.51
C LEU A 68 -3.81 12.20 -0.24
N SER A 69 -4.11 13.28 -0.97
CA SER A 69 -5.27 13.27 -1.85
C SER A 69 -5.08 12.20 -2.93
N VAL A 70 -6.18 11.66 -3.46
CA VAL A 70 -6.12 10.69 -4.57
C VAL A 70 -5.32 11.25 -5.76
N ARG A 71 -5.43 12.56 -6.00
CA ARG A 71 -4.65 13.27 -7.02
C ARG A 71 -3.15 13.24 -6.69
N ASP A 72 -2.77 13.52 -5.45
CA ASP A 72 -1.37 13.50 -5.03
C ASP A 72 -0.80 12.08 -5.13
N LEU A 73 -1.57 11.07 -4.74
CA LEU A 73 -1.18 9.67 -4.83
C LEU A 73 -0.97 9.23 -6.29
N ALA A 74 -1.89 9.60 -7.19
CA ALA A 74 -1.75 9.34 -8.62
C ALA A 74 -0.51 10.03 -9.21
N SER A 75 -0.27 11.30 -8.86
CA SER A 75 0.89 12.04 -9.34
C SER A 75 2.22 11.43 -8.86
N LYS A 76 2.26 10.89 -7.63
CA LYS A 76 3.44 10.17 -7.11
C LYS A 76 3.63 8.83 -7.82
N PHE A 77 2.54 8.14 -8.13
CA PHE A 77 2.59 6.88 -8.87
C PHE A 77 3.13 7.08 -10.29
N GLU A 78 2.63 8.09 -11.02
CA GLU A 78 3.12 8.43 -12.36
C GLU A 78 4.60 8.81 -12.36
N LYS A 79 5.03 9.64 -11.39
CA LYS A 79 6.45 9.98 -11.22
C LYS A 79 7.30 8.76 -10.91
N GLY A 80 6.81 7.85 -10.06
CA GLY A 80 7.45 6.59 -9.75
C GLY A 80 7.59 5.68 -10.98
N LEU A 81 6.53 5.59 -11.79
CA LEU A 81 6.52 4.83 -13.03
C LEU A 81 7.53 5.39 -14.06
N ALA A 82 7.58 6.72 -14.21
CA ALA A 82 8.55 7.37 -15.08
C ALA A 82 9.99 7.17 -14.61
N ALA A 83 10.24 7.22 -13.29
CA ALA A 83 11.55 6.93 -12.73
C ALA A 83 11.96 5.46 -12.96
N ALA A 84 11.04 4.51 -12.76
CA ALA A 84 11.28 3.09 -13.02
C ALA A 84 11.58 2.80 -14.49
N ALA A 85 10.88 3.46 -15.42
CA ALA A 85 11.15 3.32 -16.85
C ALA A 85 12.57 3.78 -17.22
N LYS A 86 13.05 4.90 -16.65
CA LYS A 86 14.44 5.36 -16.86
C LYS A 86 15.46 4.36 -16.33
N LEU A 87 15.24 3.82 -15.13
CA LEU A 87 16.11 2.80 -14.55
C LEU A 87 16.12 1.51 -15.38
N SER A 88 14.99 1.14 -15.99
CA SER A 88 14.92 -0.02 -16.89
C SER A 88 15.76 0.16 -18.15
N GLU A 89 15.72 1.33 -18.78
CA GLU A 89 16.58 1.62 -19.94
C GLU A 89 18.06 1.65 -19.56
N GLU A 90 18.41 2.24 -18.41
CA GLU A 90 19.79 2.21 -17.92
C GLU A 90 20.26 0.77 -17.63
N ALA A 91 19.38 -0.09 -17.10
CA ALA A 91 19.70 -1.50 -16.87
C ALA A 91 19.99 -2.24 -18.19
N LYS A 92 19.22 -1.98 -19.26
CA LYS A 92 19.49 -2.57 -20.59
C LYS A 92 20.83 -2.12 -21.17
N LEU A 93 21.16 -0.83 -21.02
CA LEU A 93 22.46 -0.30 -21.46
C LEU A 93 23.62 -0.93 -20.67
N ARG A 94 23.46 -1.14 -19.36
CA ARG A 94 24.45 -1.84 -18.54
C ARG A 94 24.60 -3.31 -18.92
N GLU A 95 23.52 -4.00 -19.26
CA GLU A 95 23.53 -5.39 -19.73
C GLU A 95 24.34 -5.52 -21.04
N ALA A 96 24.10 -4.64 -22.01
CA ALA A 96 24.87 -4.58 -23.25
C ALA A 96 26.36 -4.26 -23.01
N ALA A 97 26.66 -3.29 -22.14
CA ALA A 97 28.03 -2.96 -21.77
C ALA A 97 28.75 -4.12 -21.03
N SER A 98 28.01 -4.95 -20.29
CA SER A 98 28.59 -6.11 -19.60
C SER A 98 29.02 -7.21 -20.56
N LEU A 99 28.22 -7.47 -21.61
CA LEU A 99 28.60 -8.38 -22.69
C LEU A 99 29.89 -7.93 -23.39
N GLU A 100 30.06 -6.63 -23.62
CA GLU A 100 31.29 -6.08 -24.18
C GLU A 100 32.50 -6.27 -23.26
N LYS A 101 32.32 -6.15 -21.93
CA LYS A 101 33.39 -6.43 -20.95
C LYS A 101 33.89 -7.86 -21.02
N HIS A 102 33.01 -8.85 -21.18
CA HIS A 102 33.41 -10.25 -21.37
C HIS A 102 34.23 -10.46 -22.64
N VAL A 103 33.83 -9.83 -23.74
CA VAL A 103 34.59 -9.88 -24.99
C VAL A 103 35.97 -9.26 -24.83
N LEU A 104 36.06 -8.12 -24.13
CA LEU A 104 37.33 -7.44 -23.86
C LEU A 104 38.25 -8.27 -22.96
N LEU A 105 37.73 -8.82 -21.85
CA LEU A 105 38.49 -9.68 -20.94
C LEU A 105 39.00 -10.94 -21.65
N LYS A 106 38.18 -11.54 -22.51
CA LYS A 106 38.61 -12.68 -23.34
C LYS A 106 39.76 -12.30 -24.28
N LYS A 107 39.61 -11.20 -25.04
CA LYS A 107 40.66 -10.72 -25.95
C LYS A 107 41.96 -10.38 -25.20
N LEU A 108 41.84 -9.79 -24.01
CA LEU A 108 42.99 -9.50 -23.15
C LEU A 108 43.68 -10.79 -22.70
N ARG A 109 42.92 -11.79 -22.23
CA ARG A 109 43.47 -13.09 -21.85
C ARG A 109 44.19 -13.76 -23.03
N ASP A 110 43.56 -13.79 -24.20
CA ASP A 110 44.14 -14.40 -25.42
C ASP A 110 45.44 -13.68 -25.84
N GLY A 111 45.47 -12.35 -25.73
CA GLY A 111 46.66 -11.55 -25.99
C GLY A 111 47.80 -11.80 -25.00
N LEU A 112 47.48 -11.91 -23.69
CA LEU A 112 48.45 -12.24 -22.65
C LEU A 112 48.99 -13.68 -22.80
N GLU A 113 48.14 -14.62 -23.20
CA GLU A 113 48.53 -16.01 -23.48
C GLU A 113 49.52 -16.08 -24.65
N SER A 114 49.27 -15.32 -25.72
CA SER A 114 50.21 -15.17 -26.84
C SER A 114 51.53 -14.50 -26.43
N LEU A 115 51.48 -13.53 -25.52
CA LEU A 115 52.68 -12.86 -25.00
C LEU A 115 53.50 -13.81 -24.12
N LYS A 116 52.86 -14.60 -23.25
CA LYS A 116 53.48 -15.58 -22.35
C LYS A 116 54.40 -16.55 -23.08
N GLY A 117 54.02 -16.98 -24.29
CA GLY A 117 54.83 -17.87 -25.13
C GLY A 117 56.07 -17.21 -25.75
N ARG A 118 56.17 -15.87 -25.71
CA ARG A 118 57.25 -15.07 -26.31
C ARG A 118 58.18 -14.41 -25.28
N VAL A 119 57.80 -14.40 -23.99
CA VAL A 119 58.59 -13.80 -22.90
C VAL A 119 59.25 -14.87 -22.02
N THR A 120 60.36 -14.52 -21.37
CA THR A 120 61.13 -15.41 -20.49
C THR A 120 61.53 -14.71 -19.19
N GLY A 121 61.95 -15.50 -18.20
CA GLY A 121 62.36 -15.00 -16.88
C GLY A 121 61.25 -14.24 -16.17
N ARG A 122 61.60 -13.17 -15.46
CA ARG A 122 60.68 -12.36 -14.65
C ARG A 122 59.46 -11.84 -15.43
N ASN A 123 59.65 -11.43 -16.69
CA ASN A 123 58.55 -10.95 -17.53
C ASN A 123 57.51 -12.05 -17.81
N LYS A 124 57.93 -13.32 -17.83
CA LYS A 124 57.01 -14.45 -17.98
C LYS A 124 56.18 -14.66 -16.72
N ASP A 125 56.79 -14.49 -15.54
CA ASP A 125 56.11 -14.57 -14.26
C ASP A 125 55.07 -13.44 -14.12
N ASP A 126 55.46 -12.21 -14.47
CA ASP A 126 54.54 -11.04 -14.45
C ASP A 126 53.35 -11.23 -15.42
N VAL A 127 53.59 -11.78 -16.62
CA VAL A 127 52.51 -12.10 -17.57
C VAL A 127 51.62 -13.24 -17.05
N HIS A 128 52.18 -14.21 -16.34
CA HIS A 128 51.40 -15.28 -15.72
C HIS A 128 50.49 -14.72 -14.62
N GLU A 129 51.00 -13.85 -13.75
CA GLU A 129 50.20 -13.15 -12.74
C GLU A 129 49.10 -12.30 -13.36
N ALA A 130 49.40 -11.56 -14.43
CA ALA A 130 48.41 -10.77 -15.17
C ALA A 130 47.28 -11.65 -15.74
N ILE A 131 47.59 -12.85 -16.25
CA ILE A 131 46.58 -13.82 -16.71
C ILE A 131 45.69 -14.25 -15.53
N SER A 132 46.28 -14.62 -14.39
CA SER A 132 45.51 -15.01 -13.20
C SER A 132 44.59 -13.90 -12.69
N LEU A 133 45.04 -12.64 -12.73
CA LEU A 133 44.20 -11.49 -12.37
C LEU A 133 43.03 -11.29 -13.34
N VAL A 134 43.26 -11.44 -14.65
CA VAL A 134 42.21 -11.35 -15.67
C VAL A 134 41.19 -12.48 -15.51
N GLU A 135 41.63 -13.69 -15.20
CA GLU A 135 40.74 -14.82 -14.91
C GLU A 135 39.91 -14.59 -13.65
N ALA A 136 40.52 -14.07 -12.57
CA ALA A 136 39.81 -13.71 -11.35
C ALA A 136 38.74 -12.64 -11.61
N LEU A 137 39.06 -11.62 -12.41
CA LEU A 137 38.10 -10.58 -12.80
C LEU A 137 36.95 -11.14 -13.65
N ALA A 138 37.22 -12.08 -14.57
CA ALA A 138 36.18 -12.73 -15.36
C ALA A 138 35.22 -13.55 -14.50
N VAL A 139 35.73 -14.26 -13.49
CA VAL A 139 34.90 -14.99 -12.52
C VAL A 139 34.03 -14.04 -11.70
N GLN A 140 34.61 -12.95 -11.17
CA GLN A 140 33.86 -11.94 -10.41
C GLN A 140 32.77 -11.27 -11.24
N LEU A 141 33.06 -10.95 -12.51
CA LEU A 141 32.09 -10.35 -13.42
C LEU A 141 30.90 -11.29 -13.65
N THR A 142 31.18 -12.57 -13.92
CA THR A 142 30.14 -13.60 -14.12
C THR A 142 29.30 -13.81 -12.86
N HIS A 143 29.94 -13.81 -11.68
CA HIS A 143 29.24 -13.96 -10.41
C HIS A 143 28.25 -12.81 -10.16
N ARG A 144 28.73 -11.57 -10.33
CA ARG A 144 27.90 -10.37 -10.15
C ARG A 144 26.76 -10.30 -11.16
N GLU A 145 26.98 -10.74 -12.40
CA GLU A 145 25.90 -10.87 -13.38
C GLU A 145 24.86 -11.90 -12.96
N GLY A 146 25.28 -13.02 -12.37
CA GLY A 146 24.37 -14.01 -11.78
C GLY A 146 23.48 -13.42 -10.68
N GLU A 147 24.06 -12.63 -9.77
CA GLU A 147 23.30 -11.91 -8.73
C GLU A 147 22.28 -10.94 -9.35
N LEU A 148 22.70 -10.17 -10.36
CA LEU A 148 21.83 -9.24 -11.08
C LEU A 148 20.67 -9.95 -11.79
N VAL A 149 20.91 -11.13 -12.37
CA VAL A 149 19.86 -11.94 -13.02
C VAL A 149 18.84 -12.43 -11.98
N GLN A 150 19.31 -12.86 -10.80
CA GLN A 150 18.44 -13.26 -9.71
C GLN A 150 17.60 -12.07 -9.19
N GLU A 151 18.22 -10.92 -8.93
CA GLU A 151 17.52 -9.71 -8.50
C GLU A 151 16.46 -9.29 -9.53
N LYS A 152 16.79 -9.33 -10.82
CA LYS A 152 15.84 -9.05 -11.92
C LYS A 152 14.63 -9.98 -11.89
N ALA A 153 14.82 -11.26 -11.54
CA ALA A 153 13.72 -12.21 -11.40
C ALA A 153 12.83 -11.91 -10.19
N GLU A 154 13.42 -11.54 -9.05
CA GLU A 154 12.70 -11.13 -7.84
C GLU A 154 11.90 -9.84 -8.07
N VAL A 155 12.50 -8.84 -8.72
CA VAL A 155 11.82 -7.59 -9.11
C VAL A 155 10.65 -7.86 -10.06
N LYS A 156 10.81 -8.79 -11.01
CA LYS A 156 9.71 -9.20 -11.90
C LYS A 156 8.57 -9.83 -11.12
N LYS A 157 8.87 -10.66 -10.12
CA LYS A 157 7.86 -11.25 -9.23
C LYS A 157 7.12 -10.18 -8.43
N LEU A 158 7.85 -9.21 -7.86
CA LEU A 158 7.25 -8.08 -7.14
C LEU A 158 6.36 -7.22 -8.04
N THR A 159 6.78 -6.97 -9.27
CA THR A 159 6.00 -6.24 -10.27
C THR A 159 4.66 -6.92 -10.54
N ASN A 160 4.65 -8.25 -10.67
CA ASN A 160 3.41 -9.01 -10.86
C ASN A 160 2.48 -8.89 -9.64
N PHE A 161 3.02 -8.99 -8.42
CA PHE A 161 2.22 -8.79 -7.21
C PHE A 161 1.63 -7.38 -7.12
N LEU A 162 2.41 -6.35 -7.43
CA LEU A 162 1.93 -4.97 -7.44
C LEU A 162 0.84 -4.74 -8.49
N LYS A 163 0.99 -5.35 -9.68
CA LYS A 163 -0.03 -5.29 -10.73
C LYS A 163 -1.33 -5.92 -10.25
N GLN A 164 -1.27 -7.13 -9.68
CA GLN A 164 -2.43 -7.82 -9.14
C GLN A 164 -3.11 -7.00 -8.04
N ALA A 165 -2.34 -6.53 -7.06
CA ALA A 165 -2.88 -5.72 -5.96
C ALA A 165 -3.53 -4.42 -6.47
N SER A 166 -2.99 -3.80 -7.53
CA SER A 166 -3.59 -2.61 -8.15
C SER A 166 -4.90 -2.94 -8.87
N GLU A 167 -4.98 -4.07 -9.57
CA GLU A 167 -6.21 -4.53 -10.22
C GLU A 167 -7.29 -4.88 -9.19
N ASP A 168 -6.92 -5.58 -8.12
CA ASP A 168 -7.82 -5.92 -7.01
C ASP A 168 -8.34 -4.66 -6.31
N ALA A 169 -7.47 -3.68 -6.03
CA ALA A 169 -7.86 -2.42 -5.43
C ALA A 169 -8.82 -1.62 -6.33
N LYS A 170 -8.61 -1.62 -7.66
CA LYS A 170 -9.53 -0.98 -8.61
C LYS A 170 -10.89 -1.66 -8.57
N LYS A 171 -10.94 -2.98 -8.57
CA LYS A 171 -12.18 -3.76 -8.50
C LYS A 171 -12.97 -3.42 -7.24
N LEU A 172 -12.32 -3.43 -6.07
CA LEU A 172 -12.94 -3.09 -4.79
C LEU A 172 -13.55 -1.68 -4.83
N VAL A 173 -12.83 -0.69 -5.35
CA VAL A 173 -13.34 0.68 -5.49
C VAL A 173 -14.57 0.76 -6.39
N TYR A 174 -14.63 -0.03 -7.47
CA TYR A 174 -15.82 -0.06 -8.34
C TYR A 174 -17.02 -0.69 -7.65
N GLU A 175 -16.82 -1.79 -6.92
CA GLU A 175 -17.87 -2.48 -6.16
C GLU A 175 -18.47 -1.57 -5.07
N GLU A 176 -17.61 -0.94 -4.25
CA GLU A 176 -18.05 0.00 -3.21
C GLU A 176 -18.78 1.22 -3.78
N ARG A 177 -18.30 1.75 -4.91
CA ARG A 177 -19.00 2.86 -5.60
C ARG A 177 -20.36 2.45 -6.14
N ALA A 178 -20.49 1.22 -6.63
CA ALA A 178 -21.77 0.70 -7.11
C ALA A 178 -22.74 0.49 -5.95
N PHE A 179 -22.26 -0.06 -4.84
CA PHE A 179 -23.03 -0.25 -3.61
C PHE A 179 -23.52 1.08 -3.04
N ALA A 180 -22.63 2.07 -2.88
CA ALA A 180 -22.99 3.39 -2.40
C ALA A 180 -24.02 4.09 -3.31
N ARG A 181 -23.91 3.95 -4.64
CA ARG A 181 -24.91 4.48 -5.58
C ARG A 181 -26.27 3.82 -5.39
N PHE A 182 -26.29 2.49 -5.26
CA PHE A 182 -27.52 1.74 -5.02
C PHE A 182 -28.21 2.17 -3.72
N GLU A 183 -27.47 2.34 -2.63
CA GLU A 183 -28.02 2.83 -1.36
C GLU A 183 -28.57 4.26 -1.46
N ILE A 184 -27.84 5.16 -2.13
CA ILE A 184 -28.30 6.54 -2.37
C ILE A 184 -29.60 6.56 -3.18
N ASP A 185 -29.68 5.77 -4.25
CA ASP A 185 -30.87 5.70 -5.10
C ASP A 185 -32.06 5.09 -4.35
N ASN A 186 -31.82 4.07 -3.52
CA ASN A 186 -32.86 3.47 -2.67
C ASN A 186 -33.37 4.48 -1.61
N ALA A 187 -32.47 5.22 -0.96
CA ALA A 187 -32.84 6.27 -0.01
C ALA A 187 -33.65 7.39 -0.69
N ARG A 188 -33.24 7.84 -1.89
CA ARG A 188 -34.00 8.82 -2.69
C ARG A 188 -35.40 8.31 -3.03
N ALA A 189 -35.52 7.04 -3.45
CA ALA A 189 -36.81 6.41 -3.75
C ALA A 189 -37.70 6.23 -2.51
N ALA A 190 -37.13 6.09 -1.32
CA ALA A 190 -37.88 6.07 -0.06
C ALA A 190 -38.41 7.47 0.30
N VAL A 191 -37.60 8.51 0.15
CA VAL A 191 -38.01 9.91 0.38
C VAL A 191 -39.16 10.32 -0.53
N GLN A 192 -39.08 10.02 -1.83
CA GLN A 192 -40.15 10.32 -2.80
C GLN A 192 -41.48 9.60 -2.55
N ARG A 193 -41.50 8.53 -1.74
CA ARG A 193 -42.74 7.83 -1.36
C ARG A 193 -43.46 8.47 -0.18
N VAL A 194 -42.77 9.35 0.56
CA VAL A 194 -43.27 10.02 1.76
C VAL A 194 -43.70 11.46 1.45
N GLU A 195 -43.16 12.08 0.39
CA GLU A 195 -43.63 13.34 -0.20
C GLU A 195 -44.88 13.14 -1.08
#